data_AF-A0A496RVC9-F1
#
_entry.id   AF-A0A496RVC9-F1
#
_cell.length_a   1.000
_cell.length_b   1.000
_cell.length_c   1.000
_cell.angle_alpha   90.00
_cell.angle_beta   90.00
_cell.angle_gamma   90.00
#
_symmetry.space_group_name_H-M   'P 1'
#
loop_
_entity.id
_entity.type
_entity.pdbx_description
1 polymer ?
#
loop_
_entity_poly.entity_id
_entity_poly.type
_entity_poly.pdbx_seq_one_letter_code
_entity_poly.pdbx_strand_id
1 'polypeptide(L)' 'MSRICEICGKKPIAGRKIARRGLAKKKGGIGKKITGITSRRFLP' A
#
# COMPACT_ATOMS: atom_id res chain seq x y z
N MET A 1 8.00 19.25 14.43
CA MET A 1 6.91 18.38 14.92
C MET A 1 7.01 17.02 14.26
N SER A 2 7.80 16.14 14.87
CA SER A 2 7.96 14.76 14.43
C SER A 2 6.60 14.04 14.55
N ARG A 3 6.09 13.48 13.44
CA ARG A 3 4.89 12.61 13.44
C ARG A 3 5.20 11.26 14.11
N ILE A 4 5.72 11.32 15.33
CA ILE A 4 6.14 10.20 16.14
C ILE A 4 5.22 10.23 17.35
N CYS A 5 4.45 9.16 17.53
CA CYS A 5 3.60 9.03 18.72
C CYS A 5 4.52 8.91 19.95
N GLU A 6 4.38 9.80 20.93
CA GLU A 6 5.23 9.84 22.13
C GLU A 6 4.97 8.63 23.07
N ILE A 7 3.77 8.07 23.02
CA ILE A 7 3.37 6.92 23.84
C ILE A 7 3.72 5.59 23.15
N CYS A 8 3.43 5.48 21.84
CA CYS A 8 3.58 4.22 21.10
C CYS A 8 4.86 4.14 20.25
N GLY A 9 5.63 5.23 20.14
CA GLY A 9 6.83 5.33 19.28
C GLY A 9 6.58 5.20 17.77
N LYS A 10 5.32 5.10 17.34
CA LYS A 10 4.94 4.85 15.94
C LYS A 10 5.35 6.02 15.06
N LYS A 11 6.01 5.71 13.94
CA LYS A 11 6.56 6.67 12.98
C LYS A 11 5.89 6.50 11.62
N PRO A 12 5.99 7.49 10.71
CA PRO A 12 5.49 7.33 9.36
C PRO A 12 6.28 6.24 8.63
N ILE A 13 5.59 5.21 8.15
CA ILE A 13 6.23 4.10 7.45
C ILE A 13 6.16 4.36 5.95
N ALA A 14 7.27 4.16 5.25
CA ALA A 14 7.27 4.19 3.79
C ALA A 14 6.58 2.95 3.23
N GLY A 15 5.73 3.12 2.22
CA GLY A 15 5.26 1.99 1.44
C GLY A 15 4.78 2.38 0.07
N ARG A 16 4.02 1.50 -0.58
CA ARG A 16 3.65 1.64 -1.99
C ARG A 16 2.16 1.38 -2.19
N LYS A 17 1.53 2.16 -3.06
CA LYS A 17 0.17 1.89 -3.57
C LYS A 17 0.33 1.13 -4.88
N ILE A 18 -0.19 -0.09 -4.93
CA ILE A 18 -0.11 -0.96 -6.10
C ILE A 18 -1.46 -0.92 -6.81
N ALA A 19 -1.50 -0.30 -7.99
CA ALA A 19 -2.67 -0.34 -8.84
C ALA A 19 -2.71 -1.69 -9.58
N ARG A 20 -3.83 -2.40 -9.48
CA ARG A 20 -4.04 -3.70 -10.13
C ARG A 20 -5.28 -3.66 -10.99
N ARG A 21 -5.20 -4.21 -12.21
CA ARG A 21 -6.34 -4.34 -13.14
C ARG A 21 -6.56 -5.81 -13.50
N GLY A 22 -7.79 -6.13 -13.90
CA GLY A 22 -8.21 -7.48 -14.26
C GLY A 22 -8.85 -8.27 -13.11
N LEU A 23 -9.48 -9.38 -13.46
CA LEU A 23 -10.16 -10.26 -12.52
C LEU A 23 -9.16 -11.22 -11.87
N ALA A 24 -9.33 -11.52 -10.58
CA ALA A 24 -8.45 -12.44 -9.87
C ALA A 24 -8.61 -13.87 -10.39
N LYS A 25 -7.51 -14.65 -10.41
CA LYS A 25 -7.55 -16.08 -10.81
C LYS A 25 -8.56 -16.89 -10.01
N LYS A 26 -8.65 -16.63 -8.70
CA LYS A 26 -9.64 -17.27 -7.80
C LYS A 26 -11.10 -17.09 -8.26
N LYS A 27 -11.40 -16.03 -9.02
CA LYS A 27 -12.76 -15.74 -9.52
C LYS A 27 -12.98 -16.23 -10.96
N GLY A 28 -12.11 -17.09 -11.49
CA GLY A 28 -12.19 -17.58 -12.87
C GLY A 28 -11.61 -16.63 -13.92
N GLY A 29 -10.84 -15.61 -13.51
CA GLY A 29 -10.19 -14.67 -14.41
C GLY A 29 -8.76 -15.06 -14.78
N ILE A 30 -8.18 -14.41 -15.78
CA ILE A 30 -6.77 -14.61 -16.18
C ILE A 30 -5.77 -14.18 -15.09
N GLY A 31 -6.15 -13.22 -14.23
CA GLY A 31 -5.34 -12.74 -13.12
C GLY A 31 -5.21 -11.22 -13.10
N LYS A 32 -4.94 -10.69 -11.89
CA LYS A 32 -4.71 -9.26 -11.66
C LYS A 32 -3.29 -8.89 -12.10
N LYS A 33 -3.17 -8.00 -13.09
CA LYS A 33 -1.89 -7.42 -13.52
C LYS A 33 -1.61 -6.11 -12.78
N ILE A 34 -0.35 -5.85 -12.48
CA ILE A 34 0.10 -4.61 -11.86
C ILE A 34 0.20 -3.56 -12.97
N THR A 35 -0.49 -2.43 -12.80
CA THR A 35 -0.51 -1.36 -13.81
C THR A 35 0.16 -0.08 -13.34
N GLY A 36 0.62 -0.05 -12.10
CA GLY A 36 1.34 1.09 -11.55
C GLY A 36 1.73 0.86 -10.09
N ILE A 37 2.88 1.40 -9.72
CA ILE A 37 3.39 1.38 -8.35
C ILE A 37 3.77 2.81 -8.01
N THR A 38 3.11 3.39 -7.02
CA THR A 38 3.41 4.75 -6.53
C THR A 38 3.83 4.72 -5.06
N SER A 39 4.81 5.54 -4.71
CA SER A 39 5.26 5.68 -3.32
C SER A 39 4.20 6.38 -2.47
N ARG A 40 3.99 5.90 -1.24
CA ARG A 40 3.09 6.50 -0.24
C ARG A 40 3.74 6.45 1.14
N ARG A 41 3.30 7.32 2.04
CA ARG A 41 3.65 7.25 3.46
C ARG A 41 2.41 6.83 4.25
N PHE A 42 2.56 5.85 5.12
CA PHE A 42 1.56 5.46 6.12
C PHE A 42 1.82 6.31 7.35
N LEU A 43 0.87 7.17 7.71
CA LEU A 43 0.98 8.00 8.90
C LEU A 43 0.48 7.21 10.12
N PRO A 44 1.13 7.35 11.27
CA PRO A 44 0.66 6.80 12.53
C PRO A 44 -0.57 7.57 13.04
#